data_AF-A0A7Y6EI48-F1
#
_entry.id   AF-A0A7Y6EI48-F1
#
_cell.length_a   1.000
_cell.length_b   1.000
_cell.length_c   1.000
_cell.angle_alpha   90.00
_cell.angle_beta   90.00
_cell.angle_gamma   90.00
#
_symmetry.space_group_name_H-M   'P 1'
#
loop_
_entity.id
_entity.type
_entity.pdbx_description
1 polymer ?
#
loop_
_entity_poly.entity_id
_entity_poly.type
_entity_poly.pdbx_seq_one_letter_code
_entity_poly.pdbx_strand_id
1 'polypeptide(L)'
;MNWTRRGIVGGGLALAAAPAWGVPRRYPRQVLAFYYPWYGNPKTSGRWFHWQGPQGEAPRQSPTLNHPLLGLYDSHDADVIRTHVSQAKAAGITALIVSWWGVDSFEDKALPAILDAARAAGLRVTVYLEQQKDGAGGAARDIAYLTRTYGTHPAWLRVKAQPVLFLYLQALRDLPARDWRNAAEGTFLIGDVSPRETRDFAAWAPFMDGIHVYVLAPYLKGMTPVQMKAWADRTYPVWRRMSGTKLFCATVIPGFDDSRVPGRPAPRPTVARYDGATYRTLWDAAIRHDADWVLVTSFNEWHEGSEIEPSTEYGDRYLTLTAQAARRFMGA
;
A
#
# COMPACT_ATOMS: atom_id res chain seq x y z
N MET A 1 -16.22 -34.18 65.20
CA MET A 1 -15.91 -33.21 64.13
C MET A 1 -14.63 -33.66 63.44
N ASN A 2 -14.73 -34.20 62.22
CA ASN A 2 -13.65 -34.18 61.24
C ASN A 2 -14.22 -34.62 59.88
N TRP A 3 -14.36 -33.64 59.00
CA TRP A 3 -14.72 -33.82 57.60
C TRP A 3 -13.46 -34.25 56.83
N THR A 4 -13.50 -35.38 56.12
CA THR A 4 -12.53 -35.69 55.07
C THR A 4 -13.29 -35.80 53.75
N ARG A 5 -13.16 -34.75 52.93
CA ARG A 5 -13.64 -34.69 51.55
C ARG A 5 -12.83 -35.66 50.70
N ARG A 6 -13.49 -36.61 50.05
CA ARG A 6 -12.92 -37.36 48.91
C ARG A 6 -12.92 -36.43 47.69
N GLY A 7 -11.74 -36.21 47.12
CA GLY A 7 -11.57 -35.46 45.87
C GLY A 7 -12.11 -36.24 44.68
N ILE A 8 -12.94 -35.59 43.88
CA ILE A 8 -13.35 -36.04 42.55
C ILE A 8 -12.24 -35.62 41.59
N VAL A 9 -11.55 -36.59 41.00
CA VAL A 9 -10.63 -36.36 39.88
C VAL A 9 -11.49 -36.15 38.64
N GLY A 10 -11.74 -34.89 38.29
CA GLY A 10 -12.36 -34.53 37.01
C GLY A 10 -11.35 -34.74 35.89
N GLY A 11 -11.50 -35.82 35.13
CA GLY A 11 -10.80 -36.02 33.87
C GLY A 11 -11.27 -34.99 32.84
N GLY A 12 -10.58 -33.86 32.76
CA GLY A 12 -10.74 -32.90 31.68
C GLY A 12 -10.23 -33.51 30.39
N LEU A 13 -11.14 -33.94 29.52
CA LEU A 13 -10.85 -34.17 28.11
C LEU A 13 -10.37 -32.86 27.50
N ALA A 14 -9.06 -32.70 27.39
CA ALA A 14 -8.46 -31.69 26.54
C ALA A 14 -8.82 -32.03 25.09
N LEU A 15 -9.87 -31.39 24.57
CA LEU A 15 -10.11 -31.32 23.13
C LEU A 15 -8.94 -30.56 22.51
N ALA A 16 -7.93 -31.30 22.05
CA ALA A 16 -6.92 -30.77 21.17
C ALA A 16 -7.64 -30.23 19.92
N ALA A 17 -7.64 -28.91 19.76
CA ALA A 17 -8.15 -28.28 18.54
C ALA A 17 -7.29 -28.78 17.38
N ALA A 18 -7.89 -29.60 16.52
CA ALA A 18 -7.28 -30.00 15.26
C ALA A 18 -6.91 -28.74 14.47
N PRO A 19 -5.80 -28.73 13.72
CA PRO A 19 -5.48 -27.62 12.83
C PRO A 19 -6.65 -27.42 11.88
N ALA A 20 -7.22 -26.21 11.85
CA ALA A 20 -8.30 -25.86 10.95
C ALA A 20 -7.76 -25.74 9.51
N TRP A 21 -7.56 -26.90 8.87
CA TRP A 21 -7.39 -26.96 7.43
C TRP A 21 -8.75 -26.64 6.80
N GLY A 22 -8.83 -25.57 6.01
CA GLY A 22 -9.83 -25.48 4.96
C GLY A 22 -11.10 -24.67 5.19
N VAL A 23 -11.10 -23.60 6.01
CA VAL A 23 -12.09 -22.53 5.78
C VAL A 23 -11.59 -21.68 4.60
N PRO A 24 -12.30 -21.61 3.45
CA PRO A 24 -11.89 -20.78 2.35
C PRO A 24 -11.79 -19.31 2.80
N ARG A 25 -10.66 -18.65 2.49
CA ARG A 25 -10.54 -17.22 2.77
C ARG A 25 -11.61 -16.46 1.98
N ARG A 26 -12.27 -15.51 2.64
CA ARG A 26 -13.21 -14.59 1.97
C ARG A 26 -12.51 -13.78 0.86
N TYR A 27 -11.26 -13.39 1.11
CA TYR A 27 -10.41 -12.70 0.15
C TYR A 27 -9.13 -13.51 -0.06
N PRO A 28 -8.80 -13.89 -1.31
CA PRO A 28 -7.50 -14.47 -1.63
C PRO A 28 -6.38 -13.51 -1.24
N ARG A 29 -5.25 -14.08 -0.81
CA ARG A 29 -4.06 -13.29 -0.47
C ARG A 29 -3.53 -12.56 -1.70
N GLN A 30 -3.12 -11.31 -1.50
CA GLN A 30 -2.50 -10.48 -2.54
C GLN A 30 -1.39 -9.63 -1.92
N VAL A 31 -0.36 -9.34 -2.71
CA VAL A 31 0.73 -8.42 -2.35
C VAL A 31 0.69 -7.27 -3.34
N LEU A 32 0.38 -6.08 -2.87
CA LEU A 32 0.29 -4.89 -3.72
C LEU A 32 1.38 -3.90 -3.33
N ALA A 33 1.81 -3.05 -4.26
CA ALA A 33 2.74 -1.96 -3.96
C ALA A 33 2.20 -0.63 -4.50
N PHE A 34 2.31 0.42 -3.70
CA PHE A 34 2.02 1.80 -4.16
C PHE A 34 3.07 2.22 -5.18
N TYR A 35 2.64 2.76 -6.31
CA TYR A 35 3.46 3.08 -7.47
C TYR A 35 3.19 4.49 -7.96
N TYR A 36 4.26 5.25 -8.20
CA TYR A 36 4.21 6.68 -8.48
C TYR A 36 4.75 6.96 -9.89
N PRO A 37 3.88 7.17 -10.88
CA PRO A 37 4.27 7.45 -12.27
C PRO A 37 4.46 8.94 -12.54
N TRP A 38 5.05 9.69 -11.60
CA TRP A 38 5.14 11.15 -11.65
C TRP A 38 6.54 11.71 -11.91
N TYR A 39 7.48 10.84 -12.26
CA TYR A 39 8.87 11.23 -12.50
C TYR A 39 9.06 11.58 -13.97
N GLY A 40 9.75 12.68 -14.26
CA GLY A 40 9.93 13.15 -15.63
C GLY A 40 11.32 13.73 -15.89
N ASN A 41 11.82 13.55 -17.10
CA ASN A 41 13.09 14.12 -17.54
C ASN A 41 12.97 14.84 -18.91
N PRO A 42 13.93 15.72 -19.26
CA PRO A 42 13.88 16.49 -20.50
C PRO A 42 13.93 15.65 -21.78
N LYS A 43 14.46 14.43 -21.71
CA LYS A 43 14.61 13.57 -22.89
C LYS A 43 13.26 12.98 -23.32
N THR A 44 12.44 12.54 -22.37
CA THR A 44 11.18 11.83 -22.66
C THR A 44 9.97 12.76 -22.51
N SER A 45 9.85 13.46 -21.38
CA SER A 45 8.71 14.36 -21.10
C SER A 45 8.99 15.84 -21.36
N GLY A 46 10.18 16.19 -21.86
CA GLY A 46 10.55 17.58 -22.19
C GLY A 46 10.81 18.49 -20.98
N ARG A 47 10.70 17.99 -19.75
CA ARG A 47 10.98 18.73 -18.51
C ARG A 47 11.41 17.81 -17.38
N TRP A 48 12.10 18.36 -16.39
CA TRP A 48 12.23 17.71 -15.10
C TRP A 48 10.87 17.75 -14.37
N PHE A 49 10.48 16.61 -13.81
CA PHE A 49 9.29 16.50 -12.98
C PHE A 49 9.55 15.52 -11.83
N HIS A 50 9.19 15.93 -10.61
CA HIS A 50 9.58 15.33 -9.32
C HIS A 50 11.09 15.17 -9.05
N TRP A 51 11.98 15.23 -10.04
CA TRP A 51 13.44 15.17 -9.81
C TRP A 51 14.10 16.52 -9.56
N GLN A 52 13.43 17.62 -9.93
CA GLN A 52 13.97 18.96 -9.81
C GLN A 52 14.23 19.35 -8.36
N GLY A 53 15.24 20.18 -8.15
CA GLY A 53 15.50 20.73 -6.83
C GLY A 53 14.37 21.65 -6.33
N PRO A 54 14.46 22.14 -5.08
CA PRO A 54 13.41 22.94 -4.45
C PRO A 54 13.00 24.20 -5.24
N GLN A 55 13.88 24.71 -6.11
CA GLN A 55 13.70 25.93 -6.89
C GLN A 55 13.45 25.63 -8.38
N GLY A 56 13.21 24.36 -8.74
CA GLY A 56 12.97 23.94 -10.13
C GLY A 56 14.24 23.76 -10.96
N GLU A 57 15.41 23.82 -10.34
CA GLU A 57 16.71 23.69 -10.97
C GLU A 57 17.01 22.25 -11.42
N ALA A 58 18.00 22.13 -12.33
CA ALA A 58 18.48 20.83 -12.80
C ALA A 58 18.91 19.94 -11.61
N PRO A 59 18.73 18.59 -11.67
CA PRO A 59 18.73 17.70 -10.49
C PRO A 59 20.06 17.46 -9.75
N ARG A 60 20.99 18.42 -9.72
CA ARG A 60 22.19 18.32 -8.88
C ARG A 60 21.85 18.22 -7.38
N GLN A 61 20.64 18.58 -6.99
CA GLN A 61 20.09 18.51 -5.64
C GLN A 61 18.67 17.91 -5.64
N SER A 62 18.51 16.69 -6.18
CA SER A 62 17.22 16.00 -6.12
C SER A 62 16.69 15.97 -4.67
N PRO A 63 15.38 16.21 -4.43
CA PRO A 63 14.79 16.27 -3.09
C PRO A 63 14.59 14.87 -2.46
N THR A 64 15.34 13.88 -2.93
CA THR A 64 15.24 12.47 -2.53
C THR A 64 16.47 12.09 -1.71
N LEU A 65 16.30 11.15 -0.78
CA LEU A 65 17.41 10.65 0.04
C LEU A 65 18.22 9.58 -0.66
N ASN A 66 17.53 8.77 -1.46
CA ASN A 66 18.08 7.60 -2.15
C ASN A 66 17.97 7.81 -3.65
N HIS A 67 18.81 7.12 -4.43
CA HIS A 67 18.91 7.35 -5.88
C HIS A 67 18.59 6.08 -6.67
N PRO A 68 17.66 6.14 -7.64
CA PRO A 68 17.33 4.98 -8.47
C PRO A 68 18.53 4.46 -9.26
N LEU A 69 18.70 3.14 -9.31
CA LEU A 69 19.71 2.52 -10.19
C LEU A 69 19.44 2.78 -11.68
N LEU A 70 18.18 3.01 -12.06
CA LEU A 70 17.78 3.40 -13.41
C LEU A 70 18.11 4.87 -13.72
N GLY A 71 18.70 5.60 -12.78
CA GLY A 71 18.94 7.03 -12.88
C GLY A 71 17.65 7.84 -12.71
N LEU A 72 17.72 9.15 -13.02
CA LEU A 72 16.58 10.06 -12.96
C LEU A 72 15.67 9.84 -14.19
N TYR A 73 14.96 8.73 -14.14
CA TYR A 73 14.15 8.18 -15.22
C TYR A 73 12.89 9.00 -15.49
N ASP A 74 12.17 8.63 -16.54
CA ASP A 74 10.86 9.19 -16.88
C ASP A 74 9.79 8.11 -16.77
N SER A 75 8.67 8.42 -16.11
CA SER A 75 7.54 7.51 -15.92
C SER A 75 6.75 7.24 -17.20
N HIS A 76 7.00 7.98 -18.28
CA HIS A 76 6.46 7.73 -19.63
C HIS A 76 7.43 6.94 -20.53
N ASP A 77 8.64 6.63 -20.03
CA ASP A 77 9.58 5.78 -20.76
C ASP A 77 9.11 4.31 -20.69
N ALA A 78 8.81 3.73 -21.86
CA ALA A 78 8.30 2.38 -21.96
C ALA A 78 9.27 1.32 -21.42
N ASP A 79 10.59 1.55 -21.48
CA ASP A 79 11.60 0.60 -21.02
C ASP A 79 11.67 0.62 -19.48
N VAL A 80 11.53 1.81 -18.89
CA VAL A 80 11.42 2.00 -17.44
C VAL A 80 10.16 1.30 -16.91
N ILE A 81 9.00 1.53 -17.55
CA ILE A 81 7.74 0.87 -17.17
C ILE A 81 7.87 -0.65 -17.22
N ARG A 82 8.40 -1.21 -18.32
CA ARG A 82 8.59 -2.67 -18.46
C ARG A 82 9.54 -3.21 -17.39
N THR A 83 10.61 -2.48 -17.07
CA THR A 83 11.57 -2.85 -16.02
C THR A 83 10.89 -2.87 -14.66
N HIS A 84 10.14 -1.83 -14.29
CA HIS A 84 9.42 -1.76 -13.01
C HIS A 84 8.40 -2.89 -12.86
N VAL A 85 7.59 -3.13 -13.89
CA VAL A 85 6.60 -4.22 -13.88
C VAL A 85 7.28 -5.58 -13.74
N SER A 86 8.39 -5.81 -14.45
CA SER A 86 9.16 -7.05 -14.34
C SER A 86 9.74 -7.25 -12.93
N GLN A 87 10.34 -6.20 -12.36
CA GLN A 87 10.86 -6.20 -10.99
C GLN A 87 9.76 -6.48 -9.96
N ALA A 88 8.61 -5.82 -10.08
CA ALA A 88 7.48 -6.02 -9.20
C ALA A 88 6.99 -7.48 -9.28
N LYS A 89 6.83 -8.01 -10.50
CA LYS A 89 6.42 -9.40 -10.71
C LYS A 89 7.40 -10.40 -10.12
N ALA A 90 8.71 -10.20 -10.32
CA ALA A 90 9.77 -11.04 -9.78
C ALA A 90 9.81 -11.01 -8.24
N ALA A 91 9.46 -9.86 -7.64
CA ALA A 91 9.33 -9.69 -6.20
C ALA A 91 8.04 -10.32 -5.61
N GLY A 92 7.20 -10.95 -6.43
CA GLY A 92 5.94 -11.56 -5.98
C GLY A 92 4.81 -10.56 -5.75
N ILE A 93 4.95 -9.31 -6.22
CA ILE A 93 3.86 -8.33 -6.23
C ILE A 93 2.84 -8.76 -7.27
N THR A 94 1.57 -8.76 -6.87
CA THR A 94 0.44 -9.20 -7.69
C THR A 94 -0.31 -8.03 -8.31
N ALA A 95 -0.25 -6.83 -7.72
CA ALA A 95 -0.76 -5.62 -8.35
C ALA A 95 0.03 -4.34 -7.97
N LEU A 96 0.02 -3.35 -8.87
CA LEU A 96 0.48 -1.99 -8.58
C LEU A 96 -0.74 -1.10 -8.27
N ILE A 97 -0.62 -0.27 -7.24
CA ILE A 97 -1.60 0.76 -6.86
C ILE A 97 -1.04 2.10 -7.34
N VAL A 98 -1.49 2.54 -8.50
CA VAL A 98 -0.93 3.70 -9.21
C VAL A 98 -1.51 4.99 -8.64
N SER A 99 -0.65 5.88 -8.12
CA SER A 99 -1.04 7.24 -7.72
C SER A 99 -1.71 7.96 -8.90
N TRP A 100 -2.88 8.56 -8.66
CA TRP A 100 -3.70 9.17 -9.71
C TRP A 100 -4.27 10.52 -9.26
N TRP A 101 -4.02 11.56 -10.07
CA TRP A 101 -4.24 12.97 -9.71
C TRP A 101 -5.35 13.67 -10.51
N GLY A 102 -6.10 12.94 -11.33
CA GLY A 102 -7.15 13.50 -12.18
C GLY A 102 -7.03 13.10 -13.65
N VAL A 103 -8.11 13.27 -14.39
CA VAL A 103 -8.14 13.07 -15.85
C VAL A 103 -7.09 13.97 -16.52
N ASP A 104 -6.38 13.44 -17.51
CA ASP A 104 -5.34 14.13 -18.29
C ASP A 104 -4.11 14.60 -17.49
N SER A 105 -4.01 14.20 -16.22
CA SER A 105 -2.80 14.38 -15.40
C SER A 105 -1.61 13.63 -15.98
N PHE A 106 -0.40 13.95 -15.50
CA PHE A 106 0.81 13.29 -15.96
C PHE A 106 0.77 11.79 -15.65
N GLU A 107 0.20 11.43 -14.52
CA GLU A 107 0.02 10.07 -14.02
C GLU A 107 -1.05 9.30 -14.79
N ASP A 108 -2.18 9.97 -15.09
CA ASP A 108 -3.25 9.40 -15.90
C ASP A 108 -2.78 9.04 -17.31
N LYS A 109 -1.97 9.90 -17.92
CA LYS A 109 -1.39 9.66 -19.25
C LYS A 109 -0.38 8.50 -19.28
N ALA A 110 0.27 8.19 -18.17
CA ALA A 110 1.16 7.03 -18.07
C ALA A 110 0.39 5.70 -17.86
N LEU A 111 -0.84 5.76 -17.33
CA LEU A 111 -1.62 4.60 -16.92
C LEU A 111 -1.88 3.57 -18.04
N PRO A 112 -2.21 3.96 -19.30
CA PRO A 112 -2.37 2.99 -20.39
C PRO A 112 -1.13 2.11 -20.61
N ALA A 113 0.05 2.72 -20.68
CA ALA A 113 1.30 1.99 -20.90
C ALA A 113 1.65 1.06 -19.72
N ILE A 114 1.35 1.50 -18.49
CA ILE A 114 1.50 0.67 -17.27
C ILE A 114 0.55 -0.52 -17.31
N LEU A 115 -0.70 -0.32 -17.71
CA LEU A 115 -1.70 -1.39 -17.84
C LEU A 115 -1.28 -2.44 -18.88
N ASP A 116 -0.78 -2.01 -20.03
CA ASP A 116 -0.32 -2.91 -21.10
C ASP A 116 0.91 -3.72 -20.67
N ALA A 117 1.89 -3.07 -20.04
CA ALA A 117 3.06 -3.75 -19.49
C ALA A 117 2.66 -4.76 -18.40
N ALA A 118 1.77 -4.36 -17.48
CA ALA A 118 1.24 -5.23 -16.43
C ALA A 118 0.50 -6.44 -17.01
N ARG A 119 -0.32 -6.25 -18.05
CA ARG A 119 -0.99 -7.34 -18.77
C ARG A 119 0.02 -8.32 -19.32
N ALA A 120 1.06 -7.85 -20.00
CA ALA A 120 2.10 -8.68 -20.61
C ALA A 120 2.86 -9.52 -19.55
N ALA A 121 3.07 -8.97 -18.35
CA ALA A 121 3.75 -9.66 -17.25
C ALA A 121 2.83 -10.51 -16.34
N GLY A 122 1.51 -10.51 -16.58
CA GLY A 122 0.55 -11.18 -15.71
C GLY A 122 0.47 -10.56 -14.31
N LEU A 123 0.54 -9.24 -14.24
CA LEU A 123 0.39 -8.39 -13.05
C LEU A 123 -0.90 -7.58 -13.17
N ARG A 124 -1.49 -7.15 -12.04
CA ARG A 124 -2.71 -6.32 -12.04
C ARG A 124 -2.42 -4.86 -11.71
N VAL A 125 -3.33 -3.97 -12.06
CA VAL A 125 -3.22 -2.54 -11.77
C VAL A 125 -4.54 -2.04 -11.22
N THR A 126 -4.46 -1.15 -10.25
CA THR A 126 -5.55 -0.30 -9.76
C THR A 126 -4.99 1.10 -9.55
N VAL A 127 -5.84 2.08 -9.29
CA VAL A 127 -5.39 3.43 -8.93
C VAL A 127 -5.61 3.76 -7.45
N TYR A 128 -4.83 4.72 -6.97
CA TYR A 128 -4.99 5.42 -5.71
C TYR A 128 -5.40 6.86 -6.02
N LEU A 129 -6.67 7.19 -5.75
CA LEU A 129 -7.19 8.53 -5.97
C LEU A 129 -6.70 9.44 -4.84
N GLU A 130 -5.86 10.41 -5.20
CA GLU A 130 -5.09 11.22 -4.24
C GLU A 130 -5.92 12.36 -3.62
N GLN A 131 -6.79 12.99 -4.39
CA GLN A 131 -7.60 14.14 -3.97
C GLN A 131 -8.89 14.27 -4.77
N GLN A 132 -9.88 15.00 -4.23
CA GLN A 132 -11.09 15.36 -4.96
C GLN A 132 -11.60 16.76 -4.60
N LYS A 133 -11.28 17.75 -5.43
CA LYS A 133 -11.56 19.16 -5.14
C LYS A 133 -12.85 19.70 -5.79
N ASP A 134 -13.46 18.93 -6.70
CA ASP A 134 -14.67 19.33 -7.45
C ASP A 134 -15.96 18.80 -6.79
N GLY A 135 -15.87 18.37 -5.53
CA GLY A 135 -17.01 17.89 -4.76
C GLY A 135 -17.56 16.53 -5.25
N ALA A 136 -18.79 16.21 -4.84
CA ALA A 136 -19.41 14.91 -5.12
C ALA A 136 -19.59 14.65 -6.63
N GLY A 137 -19.85 15.70 -7.40
CA GLY A 137 -19.92 15.61 -8.86
C GLY A 137 -18.57 15.28 -9.49
N GLY A 138 -17.47 15.80 -8.96
CA GLY A 138 -16.11 15.43 -9.35
C GLY A 138 -15.81 13.96 -9.06
N ALA A 139 -16.10 13.50 -7.84
CA ALA A 139 -15.91 12.09 -7.47
C ALA A 139 -16.65 11.14 -8.43
N ALA A 140 -17.91 11.45 -8.75
CA ALA A 140 -18.69 10.65 -9.68
C ALA A 140 -18.10 10.65 -11.10
N ARG A 141 -17.59 11.80 -11.59
CA ARG A 141 -16.93 11.88 -12.90
C ARG A 141 -15.64 11.08 -12.94
N ASP A 142 -14.77 11.22 -11.94
CA ASP A 142 -13.48 10.55 -11.90
C ASP A 142 -13.63 9.03 -11.79
N ILE A 143 -14.53 8.55 -10.91
CA ILE A 143 -14.79 7.12 -10.79
C ILE A 143 -15.43 6.56 -12.06
N ALA A 144 -16.39 7.27 -12.65
CA ALA A 144 -16.98 6.85 -13.93
C ALA A 144 -15.96 6.81 -15.06
N TYR A 145 -15.05 7.79 -15.12
CA TYR A 145 -13.95 7.82 -16.07
C TYR A 145 -13.02 6.62 -15.87
N LEU A 146 -12.49 6.40 -14.67
CA LEU A 146 -11.58 5.29 -14.37
C LEU A 146 -12.22 3.94 -14.69
N THR A 147 -13.47 3.73 -14.29
CA THR A 147 -14.15 2.44 -14.47
C THR A 147 -14.54 2.16 -15.93
N ARG A 148 -14.94 3.18 -16.69
CA ARG A 148 -15.29 3.03 -18.12
C ARG A 148 -14.07 2.94 -19.03
N THR A 149 -13.05 3.76 -18.78
CA THR A 149 -11.84 3.83 -19.59
C THR A 149 -10.90 2.67 -19.31
N TYR A 150 -10.65 2.35 -18.03
CA TYR A 150 -9.64 1.37 -17.62
C TYR A 150 -10.22 0.17 -16.88
N GLY A 151 -11.37 0.31 -16.22
CA GLY A 151 -11.98 -0.74 -15.40
C GLY A 151 -12.41 -1.99 -16.17
N THR A 152 -12.43 -1.97 -17.51
CA THR A 152 -12.64 -3.15 -18.38
C THR A 152 -11.33 -3.79 -18.86
N HIS A 153 -10.18 -3.11 -18.66
CA HIS A 153 -8.88 -3.63 -19.08
C HIS A 153 -8.57 -4.99 -18.40
N PRO A 154 -7.96 -5.96 -19.12
CA PRO A 154 -7.66 -7.27 -18.54
C PRO A 154 -6.70 -7.21 -17.35
N ALA A 155 -5.77 -6.25 -17.31
CA ALA A 155 -4.89 -6.06 -16.14
C ALA A 155 -5.58 -5.33 -14.97
N TRP A 156 -6.77 -4.77 -15.12
CA TRP A 156 -7.42 -4.08 -14.01
C TRP A 156 -7.74 -5.03 -12.85
N LEU A 157 -7.38 -4.65 -11.63
CA LEU A 157 -7.61 -5.43 -10.42
C LEU A 157 -9.11 -5.48 -10.10
N ARG A 158 -9.62 -6.69 -9.80
CA ARG A 158 -11.03 -6.90 -9.49
C ARG A 158 -11.21 -7.78 -8.26
N VAL A 159 -12.25 -7.49 -7.49
CA VAL A 159 -12.77 -8.35 -6.41
C VAL A 159 -14.21 -8.68 -6.75
N LYS A 160 -14.55 -9.98 -6.86
CA LYS A 160 -15.91 -10.43 -7.23
C LYS A 160 -16.45 -9.73 -8.49
N ALA A 161 -15.61 -9.63 -9.52
CA ALA A 161 -15.86 -8.93 -10.79
C ALA A 161 -16.01 -7.40 -10.71
N GLN A 162 -15.99 -6.78 -9.52
CA GLN A 162 -16.01 -5.33 -9.36
C GLN A 162 -14.61 -4.75 -9.54
N PRO A 163 -14.44 -3.65 -10.31
CA PRO A 163 -13.17 -2.93 -10.37
C PRO A 163 -12.81 -2.42 -8.98
N VAL A 164 -11.53 -2.55 -8.61
CA VAL A 164 -11.02 -2.01 -7.35
C VAL A 164 -10.56 -0.56 -7.58
N LEU A 165 -10.77 0.29 -6.58
CA LEU A 165 -10.16 1.61 -6.44
C LEU A 165 -9.71 1.83 -5.00
N PHE A 166 -8.57 2.50 -4.83
CA PHE A 166 -8.12 2.97 -3.53
C PHE A 166 -8.36 4.47 -3.39
N LEU A 167 -8.71 4.94 -2.19
CA LEU A 167 -8.89 6.35 -1.86
C LEU A 167 -7.87 6.78 -0.80
N TYR A 168 -7.04 7.76 -1.11
CA TYR A 168 -6.11 8.34 -0.15
C TYR A 168 -6.86 9.13 0.93
N LEU A 169 -6.26 9.23 2.12
CA LEU A 169 -6.82 9.97 3.24
C LEU A 169 -7.16 11.42 2.88
N GLN A 170 -6.37 12.06 2.01
CA GLN A 170 -6.69 13.42 1.55
C GLN A 170 -7.99 13.45 0.73
N ALA A 171 -8.14 12.57 -0.27
CA ALA A 171 -9.39 12.42 -1.01
C ALA A 171 -10.58 12.12 -0.08
N LEU A 172 -10.41 11.23 0.89
CA LEU A 172 -11.44 10.93 1.88
C LEU A 172 -11.86 12.16 2.68
N ARG A 173 -10.92 13.03 3.03
CA ARG A 173 -11.19 14.29 3.76
C ARG A 173 -11.87 15.35 2.93
N ASP A 174 -11.71 15.31 1.61
CA ASP A 174 -12.32 16.30 0.73
C ASP A 174 -13.85 16.12 0.61
N LEU A 175 -14.40 14.93 0.95
CA LEU A 175 -15.83 14.63 0.82
C LEU A 175 -16.43 13.79 1.97
N PRO A 176 -17.72 13.97 2.28
CA PRO A 176 -18.47 13.05 3.12
C PRO A 176 -18.46 11.61 2.57
N ALA A 177 -18.35 10.62 3.46
CA ALA A 177 -18.27 9.20 3.08
C ALA A 177 -19.44 8.69 2.22
N ARG A 178 -20.64 9.23 2.42
CA ARG A 178 -21.83 8.88 1.63
C ARG A 178 -21.67 9.27 0.15
N ASP A 179 -20.98 10.38 -0.13
CA ASP A 179 -20.84 10.88 -1.49
C ASP A 179 -19.84 10.00 -2.26
N TRP A 180 -18.79 9.52 -1.59
CA TRP A 180 -17.90 8.49 -2.12
C TRP A 180 -18.65 7.20 -2.45
N ARG A 181 -19.50 6.71 -1.55
CA ARG A 181 -20.24 5.47 -1.78
C ARG A 181 -21.22 5.59 -2.95
N ASN A 182 -21.91 6.73 -3.06
CA ASN A 182 -22.83 7.03 -4.17
C ASN A 182 -22.09 7.11 -5.50
N ALA A 183 -20.92 7.77 -5.54
CA ALA A 183 -20.10 7.88 -6.74
C ALA A 183 -19.53 6.53 -7.22
N ALA A 184 -19.38 5.57 -6.30
CA ALA A 184 -18.72 4.30 -6.55
C ALA A 184 -19.67 3.11 -6.74
N GLU A 185 -20.90 3.31 -7.20
CA GLU A 185 -21.81 2.19 -7.45
C GLU A 185 -21.15 1.13 -8.37
N GLY A 186 -21.21 -0.15 -7.97
CA GLY A 186 -20.57 -1.24 -8.70
C GLY A 186 -19.03 -1.34 -8.55
N THR A 187 -18.39 -0.44 -7.80
CA THR A 187 -16.93 -0.41 -7.59
C THR A 187 -16.56 -0.86 -6.18
N PHE A 188 -15.48 -1.64 -6.05
CA PHE A 188 -14.95 -2.09 -4.77
C PHE A 188 -13.97 -1.05 -4.21
N LEU A 189 -14.37 -0.33 -3.16
CA LEU A 189 -13.59 0.78 -2.60
C LEU A 189 -12.75 0.36 -1.42
N ILE A 190 -11.47 0.74 -1.43
CA ILE A 190 -10.54 0.54 -0.32
C ILE A 190 -10.04 1.91 0.15
N GLY A 191 -10.30 2.28 1.40
CA GLY A 191 -9.94 3.59 1.93
C GLY A 191 -8.73 3.57 2.86
N ASP A 192 -7.89 4.61 2.79
CA ASP A 192 -6.86 4.91 3.78
C ASP A 192 -7.51 5.48 5.05
N VAL A 193 -7.87 4.58 5.97
CA VAL A 193 -8.65 4.90 7.15
C VAL A 193 -7.94 4.33 8.37
N SER A 194 -7.26 5.20 9.11
CA SER A 194 -6.59 4.81 10.34
C SER A 194 -7.56 4.57 11.50
N PRO A 195 -7.50 3.40 12.16
CA PRO A 195 -8.27 3.16 13.37
C PRO A 195 -7.81 3.97 14.60
N ARG A 196 -6.65 4.64 14.54
CA ARG A 196 -6.20 5.58 15.58
C ARG A 196 -7.04 6.85 15.60
N GLU A 197 -7.41 7.33 14.41
CA GLU A 197 -8.24 8.52 14.24
C GLU A 197 -9.71 8.08 14.30
N THR A 198 -10.22 7.84 15.52
CA THR A 198 -11.54 7.21 15.73
C THR A 198 -12.68 7.94 15.02
N ARG A 199 -12.60 9.27 14.90
CA ARG A 199 -13.57 10.08 14.14
C ARG A 199 -13.53 9.76 12.65
N ASP A 200 -12.35 9.79 12.07
CA ASP A 200 -12.09 9.49 10.66
C ASP A 200 -12.50 8.04 10.35
N PHE A 201 -12.15 7.10 11.24
CA PHE A 201 -12.57 5.71 11.16
C PHE A 201 -14.09 5.55 11.16
N ALA A 202 -14.78 6.13 12.13
CA ALA A 202 -16.23 6.04 12.22
C ALA A 202 -16.94 6.72 11.03
N ALA A 203 -16.35 7.78 10.48
CA ALA A 203 -16.90 8.50 9.35
C ALA A 203 -16.82 7.71 8.04
N TRP A 204 -15.65 7.13 7.71
CA TRP A 204 -15.41 6.55 6.38
C TRP A 204 -15.43 5.02 6.32
N ALA A 205 -14.91 4.32 7.34
CA ALA A 205 -14.79 2.85 7.29
C ALA A 205 -16.10 2.10 6.99
N PRO A 206 -17.29 2.53 7.49
CA PRO A 206 -18.55 1.85 7.17
C PRO A 206 -18.85 1.79 5.66
N PHE A 207 -18.42 2.81 4.91
CA PHE A 207 -18.72 3.00 3.48
C PHE A 207 -17.69 2.36 2.55
N MET A 208 -16.61 1.80 3.08
CA MET A 208 -15.57 1.12 2.31
C MET A 208 -15.76 -0.40 2.31
N ASP A 209 -15.30 -1.05 1.25
CA ASP A 209 -15.27 -2.52 1.12
C ASP A 209 -13.99 -3.12 1.73
N GLY A 210 -12.92 -2.31 1.80
CA GLY A 210 -11.68 -2.60 2.51
C GLY A 210 -11.09 -1.36 3.16
N ILE A 211 -10.18 -1.56 4.11
CA ILE A 211 -9.45 -0.46 4.77
C ILE A 211 -7.96 -0.76 4.85
N HIS A 212 -7.15 0.29 4.78
CA HIS A 212 -5.71 0.24 5.03
C HIS A 212 -5.22 1.50 5.75
N VAL A 213 -3.94 1.51 6.12
CA VAL A 213 -3.25 2.70 6.65
C VAL A 213 -2.01 2.93 5.79
N TYR A 214 -1.95 4.00 5.00
CA TYR A 214 -0.85 4.27 4.08
C TYR A 214 0.47 4.58 4.81
N VAL A 215 0.49 5.62 5.65
CA VAL A 215 1.73 6.06 6.33
C VAL A 215 1.88 5.40 7.71
N LEU A 216 2.82 4.47 7.85
CA LEU A 216 3.17 3.88 9.15
C LEU A 216 4.19 4.70 9.96
N ALA A 217 4.90 5.65 9.34
CA ALA A 217 5.99 6.38 9.98
C ALA A 217 5.61 7.08 11.30
N PRO A 218 4.46 7.77 11.42
CA PRO A 218 4.03 8.36 12.70
C PRO A 218 3.84 7.35 13.83
N TYR A 219 3.57 6.08 13.53
CA TYR A 219 3.39 5.02 14.53
C TYR A 219 4.70 4.41 15.00
N LEU A 220 5.70 4.39 14.11
CA LEU A 220 6.94 3.64 14.29
C LEU A 220 8.16 4.53 14.56
N LYS A 221 7.99 5.86 14.53
CA LYS A 221 9.05 6.85 14.68
C LYS A 221 9.96 6.52 15.87
N GLY A 222 11.26 6.39 15.60
CA GLY A 222 12.29 6.16 16.61
C GLY A 222 12.25 4.78 17.29
N MET A 223 11.39 3.86 16.86
CA MET A 223 11.35 2.50 17.42
C MET A 223 12.50 1.64 16.90
N THR A 224 12.93 0.68 17.71
CA THR A 224 13.74 -0.48 17.30
C THR A 224 12.86 -1.58 16.71
N PRO A 225 13.39 -2.56 15.97
CA PRO A 225 12.60 -3.68 15.45
C PRO A 225 11.84 -4.46 16.56
N VAL A 226 12.42 -4.60 17.76
CA VAL A 226 11.74 -5.24 18.90
C VAL A 226 10.51 -4.44 19.35
N GLN A 227 10.62 -3.11 19.42
CA GLN A 227 9.50 -2.24 19.77
C GLN A 227 8.44 -2.22 18.66
N MET A 228 8.85 -2.21 17.39
CA MET A 228 7.94 -2.32 16.24
C MET A 228 7.14 -3.62 16.27
N LYS A 229 7.80 -4.75 16.59
CA LYS A 229 7.13 -6.04 16.76
C LYS A 229 6.08 -5.96 17.87
N ALA A 230 6.46 -5.45 19.04
CA ALA A 230 5.55 -5.32 20.18
C ALA A 230 4.38 -4.38 19.88
N TRP A 231 4.62 -3.30 19.13
CA TRP A 231 3.57 -2.42 18.64
C TRP A 231 2.63 -3.14 17.67
N ALA A 232 3.16 -3.83 16.66
CA ALA A 232 2.34 -4.52 15.65
C ALA A 232 1.51 -5.65 16.27
N ASP A 233 2.07 -6.39 17.23
CA ASP A 233 1.38 -7.46 17.96
C ASP A 233 0.22 -6.95 18.83
N ARG A 234 0.24 -5.68 19.25
CA ARG A 234 -0.91 -5.04 19.92
C ARG A 234 -1.90 -4.44 18.93
N THR A 235 -1.40 -3.86 17.84
CA THR A 235 -2.19 -3.01 16.93
C THR A 235 -2.94 -3.81 15.86
N TYR A 236 -2.26 -4.73 15.17
CA TYR A 236 -2.86 -5.43 14.02
C TYR A 236 -4.08 -6.30 14.39
N PRO A 237 -4.11 -7.02 15.54
CA PRO A 237 -5.33 -7.71 15.97
C PRO A 237 -6.52 -6.77 16.16
N VAL A 238 -6.29 -5.55 16.66
CA VAL A 238 -7.33 -4.53 16.83
C VAL A 238 -7.84 -4.10 15.47
N TRP A 239 -6.93 -3.76 14.54
CA TRP A 239 -7.29 -3.34 13.18
C TRP A 239 -8.02 -4.43 12.40
N ARG A 240 -7.60 -5.69 12.54
CA ARG A 240 -8.30 -6.84 11.95
C ARG A 240 -9.73 -6.97 12.49
N ARG A 241 -9.92 -6.87 13.82
CA ARG A 241 -11.27 -6.90 14.42
C ARG A 241 -12.12 -5.73 13.95
N MET A 242 -11.55 -4.53 13.87
CA MET A 242 -12.26 -3.32 13.43
C MET A 242 -12.63 -3.38 11.94
N SER A 243 -11.85 -4.09 11.11
CA SER A 243 -12.21 -4.38 9.72
C SER A 243 -13.45 -5.29 9.62
N GLY A 244 -13.69 -6.13 10.64
CA GLY A 244 -14.81 -7.05 10.67
C GLY A 244 -14.79 -8.01 9.47
N THR A 245 -15.81 -7.91 8.61
CA THR A 245 -15.91 -8.71 7.39
C THR A 245 -15.36 -8.02 6.13
N LYS A 246 -14.87 -6.79 6.26
CA LYS A 246 -14.25 -6.03 5.17
C LYS A 246 -12.85 -6.58 4.87
N LEU A 247 -12.33 -6.23 3.70
CA LEU A 247 -10.96 -6.59 3.33
C LEU A 247 -9.98 -5.89 4.28
N PHE A 248 -9.17 -6.67 5.01
CA PHE A 248 -8.13 -6.13 5.88
C PHE A 248 -6.78 -6.11 5.18
N CYS A 249 -6.27 -4.90 4.95
CA CYS A 249 -4.97 -4.68 4.35
C CYS A 249 -3.94 -4.30 5.42
N ALA A 250 -2.84 -5.06 5.52
CA ALA A 250 -1.70 -4.69 6.36
C ALA A 250 -0.64 -3.97 5.52
N THR A 251 -0.27 -2.77 5.92
CA THR A 251 0.81 -2.02 5.25
C THR A 251 2.16 -2.41 5.82
N VAL A 252 3.18 -2.46 4.96
CA VAL A 252 4.58 -2.68 5.32
C VAL A 252 5.44 -1.60 4.68
N ILE A 253 6.42 -1.08 5.43
CA ILE A 253 7.39 -0.10 4.95
C ILE A 253 8.81 -0.62 5.16
N PRO A 254 9.75 -0.44 4.22
CA PRO A 254 11.14 -0.81 4.44
C PRO A 254 11.83 0.14 5.43
N GLY A 255 11.41 1.39 5.41
CA GLY A 255 11.81 2.54 6.22
C GLY A 255 11.01 3.75 5.76
N PHE A 256 11.29 4.92 6.34
CA PHE A 256 10.68 6.18 5.93
C PHE A 256 11.56 7.34 6.39
N ASP A 257 11.88 8.26 5.50
CA ASP A 257 12.51 9.52 5.82
C ASP A 257 12.22 10.49 4.68
N ASP A 258 11.37 11.48 4.95
CA ASP A 258 11.02 12.50 3.98
C ASP A 258 11.85 13.78 4.15
N SER A 259 12.92 13.80 4.97
CA SER A 259 13.62 15.02 5.41
C SER A 259 14.18 15.91 4.29
N ARG A 260 14.40 15.36 3.10
CA ARG A 260 14.86 16.11 1.91
C ARG A 260 13.75 16.83 1.16
N VAL A 261 12.48 16.51 1.42
CA VAL A 261 11.34 17.17 0.79
C VAL A 261 11.27 18.64 1.22
N PRO A 262 11.22 19.60 0.28
CA PRO A 262 11.11 21.02 0.61
C PRO A 262 9.81 21.38 1.32
N GLY A 263 9.83 22.42 2.14
CA GLY A 263 8.62 23.04 2.71
C GLY A 263 7.92 22.26 3.83
N ARG A 264 8.35 21.05 4.19
CA ARG A 264 7.77 20.30 5.33
C ARG A 264 8.45 20.68 6.66
N PRO A 265 7.73 21.10 7.71
CA PRO A 265 8.35 21.50 8.98
C PRO A 265 8.91 20.32 9.78
N ALA A 266 9.98 20.53 10.53
CA ALA A 266 10.50 19.57 11.52
C ALA A 266 9.70 19.67 12.85
N PRO A 267 9.61 18.59 13.66
CA PRO A 267 10.25 17.28 13.47
C PRO A 267 9.41 16.30 12.63
N ARG A 268 10.02 15.71 11.59
CA ARG A 268 9.38 14.68 10.75
C ARG A 268 9.52 13.27 11.36
N PRO A 269 8.58 12.34 11.14
CA PRO A 269 8.75 10.97 11.58
C PRO A 269 9.78 10.25 10.70
N THR A 270 10.82 9.70 11.31
CA THR A 270 11.81 8.86 10.62
C THR A 270 11.72 7.44 11.14
N VAL A 271 11.80 6.48 10.22
CA VAL A 271 11.82 5.05 10.50
C VAL A 271 13.04 4.46 9.82
N ALA A 272 14.04 4.10 10.63
CA ALA A 272 15.25 3.50 10.13
C ALA A 272 14.95 2.12 9.49
N ARG A 273 15.71 1.79 8.45
CA ARG A 273 15.58 0.52 7.74
C ARG A 273 16.15 -0.68 8.53
N TYR A 274 17.10 -0.43 9.45
CA TYR A 274 17.86 -1.42 10.24
C TYR A 274 18.31 -2.63 9.40
N ASP A 275 18.96 -2.38 8.26
CA ASP A 275 19.38 -3.43 7.31
C ASP A 275 18.26 -4.42 6.92
N GLY A 276 17.04 -3.91 6.79
CA GLY A 276 15.85 -4.67 6.44
C GLY A 276 15.15 -5.34 7.62
N ALA A 277 15.62 -5.17 8.86
CA ALA A 277 14.94 -5.70 10.05
C ALA A 277 13.57 -5.04 10.30
N THR A 278 13.42 -3.74 9.99
CA THR A 278 12.11 -3.05 10.00
C THR A 278 11.13 -3.75 9.07
N TYR A 279 11.55 -3.94 7.81
CA TYR A 279 10.70 -4.53 6.79
C TYR A 279 10.28 -5.96 7.14
N ARG A 280 11.23 -6.79 7.56
CA ARG A 280 10.98 -8.17 8.01
C ARG A 280 10.00 -8.21 9.19
N THR A 281 10.17 -7.32 10.16
CA THR A 281 9.29 -7.25 11.33
C THR A 281 7.83 -6.97 10.95
N LEU A 282 7.60 -6.02 10.05
CA LEU A 282 6.26 -5.66 9.59
C LEU A 282 5.65 -6.76 8.72
N TRP A 283 6.42 -7.37 7.82
CA TRP A 283 5.99 -8.54 7.06
C TRP A 283 5.60 -9.72 7.95
N ASP A 284 6.43 -10.04 8.95
CA ASP A 284 6.14 -11.10 9.90
C ASP A 284 4.87 -10.81 10.69
N ALA A 285 4.61 -9.55 11.04
CA ALA A 285 3.37 -9.15 11.69
C ALA A 285 2.14 -9.26 10.77
N ALA A 286 2.26 -8.84 9.51
CA ALA A 286 1.18 -8.96 8.53
C ALA A 286 0.77 -10.43 8.30
N ILE A 287 1.76 -11.33 8.20
CA ILE A 287 1.53 -12.78 8.09
C ILE A 287 0.89 -13.32 9.37
N ARG A 288 1.47 -13.02 10.54
CA ARG A 288 1.03 -13.55 11.84
C ARG A 288 -0.39 -13.14 12.20
N HIS A 289 -0.77 -11.91 11.87
CA HIS A 289 -2.10 -11.35 12.16
C HIS A 289 -3.07 -11.48 11.00
N ASP A 290 -2.77 -12.42 10.10
CA ASP A 290 -3.65 -12.90 9.06
C ASP A 290 -4.21 -11.79 8.14
N ALA A 291 -3.34 -10.91 7.65
CA ALA A 291 -3.74 -9.93 6.64
C ALA A 291 -4.40 -10.62 5.44
N ASP A 292 -5.46 -10.03 4.90
CA ASP A 292 -5.99 -10.49 3.61
C ASP A 292 -5.03 -10.07 2.52
N TRP A 293 -4.70 -8.78 2.45
CA TRP A 293 -3.70 -8.24 1.52
C TRP A 293 -2.56 -7.58 2.29
N VAL A 294 -1.36 -7.64 1.72
CA VAL A 294 -0.22 -6.84 2.17
C VAL A 294 0.01 -5.71 1.17
N LEU A 295 0.11 -4.48 1.67
CA LEU A 295 0.40 -3.30 0.86
C LEU A 295 1.81 -2.81 1.18
N VAL A 296 2.67 -2.78 0.18
CA VAL A 296 4.03 -2.23 0.29
C VAL A 296 3.98 -0.74 0.01
N THR A 297 4.29 0.05 1.02
CA THR A 297 4.54 1.49 0.89
C THR A 297 6.06 1.67 0.91
N SER A 298 6.71 1.78 -0.25
CA SER A 298 6.18 1.88 -1.62
C SER A 298 7.07 1.14 -2.63
N PHE A 299 6.64 0.99 -3.88
CA PHE A 299 7.55 0.61 -4.97
C PHE A 299 8.62 1.69 -5.16
N ASN A 300 8.21 2.93 -5.44
CA ASN A 300 9.12 4.01 -5.87
C ASN A 300 8.75 5.41 -5.35
N GLU A 301 8.29 5.55 -4.12
CA GLU A 301 8.08 6.86 -3.50
C GLU A 301 9.39 7.42 -2.92
N TRP A 302 10.24 7.90 -3.82
CA TRP A 302 11.60 8.36 -3.54
C TRP A 302 11.66 9.58 -2.63
N HIS A 303 10.62 10.43 -2.61
CA HIS A 303 10.55 11.59 -1.72
C HIS A 303 10.43 11.20 -0.25
N GLU A 304 9.81 10.06 0.03
CA GLU A 304 9.59 9.56 1.39
C GLU A 304 10.67 8.56 1.85
N GLY A 305 11.62 8.23 0.98
CA GLY A 305 12.64 7.23 1.27
C GLY A 305 12.04 5.86 1.62
N SER A 306 10.84 5.56 1.09
CA SER A 306 10.05 4.35 1.40
C SER A 306 10.14 3.29 0.30
N GLU A 307 10.90 3.55 -0.76
CA GLU A 307 11.00 2.72 -1.94
C GLU A 307 11.61 1.33 -1.68
N ILE A 308 11.13 0.35 -2.45
CA ILE A 308 11.75 -0.97 -2.62
C ILE A 308 12.40 -1.14 -4.00
N GLU A 309 12.18 -0.19 -4.92
CA GLU A 309 12.87 -0.10 -6.20
C GLU A 309 14.40 -0.10 -5.98
N PRO A 310 15.19 -0.74 -6.85
CA PRO A 310 16.63 -0.79 -6.67
C PRO A 310 17.29 0.58 -6.65
N SER A 311 18.11 0.82 -5.64
CA SER A 311 18.80 2.09 -5.42
C SER A 311 20.32 1.91 -5.35
N THR A 312 21.07 2.99 -5.51
CA THR A 312 22.54 2.96 -5.32
C THR A 312 22.93 2.60 -3.89
N GLU A 313 22.10 2.97 -2.92
CA GLU A 313 22.30 2.77 -1.48
C GLU A 313 22.00 1.34 -1.04
N TYR A 314 21.01 0.69 -1.67
CA TYR A 314 20.48 -0.60 -1.21
C TYR A 314 20.55 -1.73 -2.23
N GLY A 315 20.94 -1.46 -3.47
CA GLY A 315 20.86 -2.42 -4.57
C GLY A 315 19.43 -2.97 -4.71
N ASP A 316 19.30 -4.25 -5.02
CA ASP A 316 18.02 -4.96 -5.14
C ASP A 316 17.52 -5.57 -3.81
N ARG A 317 18.15 -5.22 -2.68
CA ARG A 317 17.89 -5.85 -1.37
C ARG A 317 16.41 -5.90 -1.03
N TYR A 318 15.68 -4.82 -1.26
CA TYR A 318 14.27 -4.72 -0.86
C TYR A 318 13.31 -5.45 -1.81
N LEU A 319 13.64 -5.59 -3.10
CA LEU A 319 12.95 -6.53 -3.99
C LEU A 319 13.17 -7.98 -3.53
N THR A 320 14.40 -8.34 -3.18
CA THR A 320 14.75 -9.68 -2.68
C THR A 320 13.99 -10.01 -1.38
N LEU A 321 13.94 -9.07 -0.43
CA LEU A 321 13.17 -9.24 0.81
C LEU A 321 11.67 -9.36 0.54
N THR A 322 11.14 -8.56 -0.40
CA THR A 322 9.73 -8.64 -0.82
C THR A 322 9.43 -10.02 -1.42
N ALA A 323 10.29 -10.55 -2.30
CA ALA A 323 10.14 -11.88 -2.88
C ALA A 323 10.08 -12.99 -1.83
N GLN A 324 10.97 -12.93 -0.83
CA GLN A 324 11.01 -13.90 0.26
C GLN A 324 9.74 -13.84 1.12
N ALA A 325 9.30 -12.63 1.49
CA ALA A 325 8.14 -12.44 2.34
C ALA A 325 6.82 -12.73 1.60
N ALA A 326 6.72 -12.36 0.33
CA ALA A 326 5.57 -12.64 -0.53
C ALA A 326 5.35 -14.16 -0.67
N ARG A 327 6.40 -14.96 -0.91
CA ARG A 327 6.28 -16.44 -0.94
C ARG A 327 5.69 -16.99 0.35
N ARG A 328 6.26 -16.59 1.50
CA ARG A 328 5.76 -16.97 2.83
C ARG A 328 4.31 -16.56 3.05
N PHE A 329 3.94 -15.34 2.64
CA PHE A 329 2.58 -14.84 2.79
C PHE A 329 1.59 -15.58 1.89
N MET A 330 1.94 -15.83 0.63
CA MET A 330 1.07 -16.55 -0.31
C MET A 330 0.95 -18.05 0.02
N GLY A 331 1.77 -18.59 0.91
CA GLY A 331 1.78 -20.00 1.29
C GLY A 331 2.50 -20.88 0.28
N ALA A 332 3.48 -20.32 -0.43
CA ALA A 332 4.28 -20.97 -1.46
C ALA A 332 5.71 -21.27 -0.99
#